data_AF-A0A9R0TUV9-F1
#
_entry.id   AF-A0A9R0TUV9-F1
#
_cell.length_a   1.000
_cell.length_b   1.000
_cell.length_c   1.000
_cell.angle_alpha   90.00
_cell.angle_beta   90.00
_cell.angle_gamma   90.00
#
_symmetry.space_group_name_H-M   'P 1'
#
loop_
_entity.id
_entity.type
_entity.pdbx_description
1 polymer ?
#
loop_
_entity_poly.entity_id
_entity_poly.type
_entity_poly.pdbx_seq_one_letter_code
_entity_poly.pdbx_strand_id
1 'polypeptide(L)'
;MIVGGFANISNTQKSTRRWFNFREDFFLLFLLPPIIFQSGFNLAPKPFFSNFGAIITFAILGTFIASIVTGLLVYLAGLIFIIYRLPLVECMMFGALVSATDPVTVLSIFQELGTDVNLYALVFGESVLNDAVAISLYRTMASMRTSSSGQNIFLVILRFLENFVGSMSSGNVILVH
;
A
#
# COMPACT_ATOMS: atom_id res chain seq x y z
N MET A 1 -32.95 -45.63 -13.03
CA MET A 1 -32.14 -45.12 -14.16
C MET A 1 -32.24 -43.59 -14.39
N ILE A 2 -32.66 -42.79 -13.38
CA ILE A 2 -32.73 -41.32 -13.52
C ILE A 2 -31.82 -40.59 -12.49
N VAL A 3 -31.47 -41.22 -11.36
CA VAL A 3 -30.61 -40.61 -10.33
C VAL A 3 -29.10 -40.70 -10.64
N GLY A 4 -28.67 -41.68 -11.43
CA GLY A 4 -27.27 -41.82 -11.86
C GLY A 4 -26.83 -40.83 -12.95
N GLY A 5 -27.77 -40.20 -13.67
CA GLY A 5 -27.48 -39.23 -14.73
C GLY A 5 -27.08 -37.85 -14.20
N PHE A 6 -27.61 -37.43 -13.05
CA PHE A 6 -27.30 -36.13 -12.45
C PHE A 6 -25.95 -36.10 -11.71
N ALA A 7 -25.43 -37.25 -11.26
CA ALA A 7 -24.11 -37.32 -10.65
C ALA A 7 -22.98 -37.05 -11.67
N ASN A 8 -23.20 -37.30 -12.96
CA ASN A 8 -22.19 -37.07 -14.01
C ASN A 8 -22.05 -35.59 -14.43
N ILE A 9 -23.02 -34.75 -14.09
CA ILE A 9 -22.94 -33.29 -14.32
C ILE A 9 -22.22 -32.57 -13.17
N SER A 10 -22.17 -33.17 -11.98
CA SER A 10 -21.41 -32.63 -10.83
C SER A 10 -19.90 -32.78 -11.00
N ASN A 11 -19.43 -33.80 -11.73
CA ASN A 11 -18.00 -34.08 -11.88
C ASN A 11 -17.31 -33.22 -12.97
N THR A 12 -18.06 -32.73 -13.96
CA THR A 12 -17.55 -31.78 -14.96
C THR A 12 -17.32 -30.38 -14.39
N GLN A 13 -18.14 -29.92 -13.44
CA GLN A 13 -17.92 -28.62 -12.77
C GLN A 13 -16.69 -28.59 -11.87
N LYS A 14 -16.31 -29.72 -11.26
CA LYS A 14 -15.09 -29.82 -10.44
C LYS A 14 -13.80 -29.83 -11.26
N SER A 15 -13.85 -30.28 -12.52
CA SER A 15 -12.69 -30.24 -13.42
C SER A 15 -12.40 -28.81 -13.88
N THR A 16 -13.42 -28.05 -14.30
CA THR A 16 -13.26 -26.66 -14.76
C THR A 16 -12.80 -25.71 -13.64
N ARG A 17 -13.21 -25.96 -12.40
CA ARG A 17 -12.73 -25.19 -11.22
C ARG A 17 -11.23 -25.33 -10.95
N ARG A 18 -10.58 -26.40 -11.42
CA ARG A 18 -9.13 -26.60 -11.23
C ARG A 18 -8.29 -25.81 -12.26
N TRP A 19 -8.85 -25.50 -13.42
CA TRP A 19 -8.23 -24.62 -14.43
C TRP A 19 -8.32 -23.14 -14.05
N PHE A 20 -9.30 -22.78 -13.22
CA PHE A 20 -9.50 -21.43 -12.66
C PHE A 20 -9.01 -21.30 -11.20
N ASN A 21 -8.22 -22.25 -10.69
CA ASN A 21 -7.37 -21.98 -9.52
C ASN A 21 -6.15 -21.18 -10.02
N PHE A 22 -6.40 -19.92 -10.39
CA PHE A 22 -5.34 -18.94 -10.60
C PHE A 22 -4.53 -18.87 -9.32
N ARG A 23 -3.34 -19.46 -9.32
CA ARG A 23 -2.35 -19.18 -8.28
C ARG A 23 -1.96 -17.71 -8.44
N GLU A 24 -2.31 -16.89 -7.46
CA GLU A 24 -1.91 -15.49 -7.36
C GLU A 24 -0.42 -15.34 -7.62
N ASP A 25 0.40 -16.27 -7.11
CA ASP A 25 1.84 -16.36 -7.35
C ASP A 25 2.22 -16.37 -8.85
N PHE A 26 1.50 -17.13 -9.69
CA PHE A 26 1.81 -17.20 -11.12
C PHE A 26 1.45 -15.89 -11.83
N PHE A 27 0.34 -15.26 -11.44
CA PHE A 27 -0.09 -14.00 -12.01
C PHE A 27 0.86 -12.85 -11.61
N LEU A 28 1.19 -12.76 -10.31
CA LEU A 28 2.06 -11.75 -9.72
C LEU A 28 3.52 -11.89 -10.17
N LEU A 29 4.05 -13.12 -10.29
CA LEU A 29 5.46 -13.36 -10.63
C LEU A 29 5.73 -13.48 -12.13
N PHE A 30 4.74 -13.89 -12.94
CA PHE A 30 4.98 -14.20 -14.36
C PHE A 30 4.28 -13.24 -15.33
N LEU A 31 3.06 -12.77 -15.02
CA LEU A 31 2.33 -11.84 -15.90
C LEU A 31 2.58 -10.37 -15.53
N LEU A 32 2.67 -10.05 -14.25
CA LEU A 32 2.79 -8.67 -13.77
C LEU A 32 4.10 -7.98 -14.17
N PRO A 33 5.29 -8.64 -14.12
CA PRO A 33 6.55 -7.97 -14.46
C PRO A 33 6.66 -7.53 -15.93
N PRO A 34 6.29 -8.36 -16.94
CA PRO A 34 6.25 -7.92 -18.33
C PRO A 34 5.23 -6.78 -18.59
N ILE A 35 4.08 -6.82 -17.91
CA ILE A 35 3.04 -5.80 -18.06
C ILE A 35 3.48 -4.46 -17.46
N ILE A 36 4.07 -4.45 -16.25
CA ILE A 36 4.65 -3.24 -15.65
C ILE A 36 5.78 -2.71 -16.51
N PHE A 37 6.66 -3.58 -17.02
CA PHE A 37 7.80 -3.16 -17.84
C PHE A 37 7.35 -2.50 -19.15
N GLN A 38 6.39 -3.09 -19.87
CA GLN A 38 5.83 -2.50 -21.09
C GLN A 38 5.15 -1.15 -20.81
N SER A 39 4.47 -1.05 -19.66
CA SER A 39 3.77 0.16 -19.25
C SER A 39 4.72 1.28 -18.86
N GLY A 40 5.78 0.94 -18.11
CA GLY A 40 6.87 1.85 -17.76
C GLY A 40 7.66 2.33 -18.98
N PHE A 41 7.80 1.49 -20.01
CA PHE A 41 8.50 1.86 -21.25
C PHE A 41 7.68 2.81 -22.14
N ASN A 42 6.35 2.72 -22.10
CA ASN A 42 5.44 3.62 -22.83
C ASN A 42 5.11 4.93 -22.08
N LEU A 43 5.55 5.06 -20.83
CA LEU A 43 5.40 6.27 -20.04
C LEU A 43 6.34 7.36 -20.55
N ALA A 44 5.77 8.44 -21.09
CA ALA A 44 6.53 9.65 -21.36
C ALA A 44 6.99 10.28 -20.02
N PRO A 45 8.29 10.37 -19.73
CA PRO A 45 8.79 10.80 -18.42
C PRO A 45 8.50 12.28 -18.12
N LYS A 46 8.27 13.10 -19.16
CA LYS A 46 8.13 14.56 -19.03
C LYS A 46 6.98 15.01 -18.11
N PRO A 47 5.73 14.53 -18.27
CA PRO A 47 4.64 14.96 -17.39
C PRO A 47 4.66 14.35 -15.97
N PHE A 48 5.26 13.17 -15.77
CA PHE A 48 5.46 12.58 -14.44
C PHE A 48 6.33 13.48 -13.55
N PHE A 49 7.45 13.97 -14.09
CA PHE A 49 8.31 14.91 -13.38
C PHE A 49 7.71 16.31 -13.25
N SER A 50 6.80 16.71 -14.14
CA SER A 50 6.11 18.02 -14.06
C SER A 50 5.10 18.10 -12.92
N ASN A 51 4.50 16.98 -12.49
CA ASN A 51 3.50 16.93 -11.42
C ASN A 51 4.02 16.27 -10.14
N PHE A 52 5.31 15.96 -10.08
CA PHE A 52 5.95 15.27 -8.95
C PHE A 52 5.69 15.93 -7.59
N GLY A 53 5.61 17.27 -7.55
CA GLY A 53 5.28 18.01 -6.32
C GLY A 53 3.86 17.75 -5.81
N ALA A 54 2.88 17.60 -6.71
CA ALA A 54 1.52 17.25 -6.33
C ALA A 54 1.43 15.79 -5.85
N ILE A 55 2.14 14.87 -6.51
CA ILE A 55 2.24 13.46 -6.10
C ILE A 55 2.80 13.35 -4.68
N ILE A 56 3.91 14.03 -4.39
CA ILE A 56 4.51 14.05 -3.04
C ILE A 56 3.54 14.61 -2.02
N THR A 57 2.88 15.72 -2.34
CA THR A 57 1.96 16.39 -1.40
C THR A 57 0.77 15.49 -1.07
N PHE A 58 0.17 14.84 -2.08
CA PHE A 58 -0.94 13.91 -1.88
C PHE A 58 -0.52 12.65 -1.15
N ALA A 59 0.63 12.07 -1.47
CA ALA A 59 1.14 10.90 -0.78
C ALA A 59 1.39 11.24 0.70
N ILE A 60 2.15 12.28 1.01
CA ILE A 60 2.48 12.61 2.41
C ILE A 60 1.23 12.99 3.20
N LEU A 61 0.40 13.92 2.69
CA LEU A 61 -0.78 14.37 3.42
C LEU A 61 -1.86 13.29 3.50
N GLY A 62 -2.10 12.57 2.41
CA GLY A 62 -3.09 11.50 2.33
C GLY A 62 -2.77 10.38 3.31
N THR A 63 -1.54 9.86 3.29
CA THR A 63 -1.07 8.83 4.23
C THR A 63 -1.14 9.29 5.67
N PHE A 64 -0.74 10.53 5.95
CA PHE A 64 -0.75 11.07 7.30
C PHE A 64 -2.16 11.17 7.87
N ILE A 65 -3.11 11.71 7.08
CA ILE A 65 -4.52 11.81 7.47
C ILE A 65 -5.11 10.40 7.62
N ALA A 66 -4.86 9.50 6.68
CA ALA A 66 -5.35 8.12 6.74
C ALA A 66 -4.85 7.39 8.00
N SER A 67 -3.56 7.53 8.33
CA SER A 67 -2.95 6.94 9.51
C SER A 67 -3.57 7.47 10.82
N ILE A 68 -3.77 8.78 10.92
CA ILE A 68 -4.40 9.40 12.09
C ILE A 68 -5.85 8.94 12.25
N VAL A 69 -6.64 8.99 11.16
CA VAL A 69 -8.06 8.64 11.19
C VAL A 69 -8.24 7.17 11.55
N THR A 70 -7.52 6.26 10.89
CA THR A 70 -7.60 4.82 11.18
C THR A 70 -7.10 4.49 12.59
N GLY A 71 -6.01 5.12 13.05
CA GLY A 71 -5.51 4.95 14.42
C GLY A 71 -6.48 5.42 15.49
N LEU A 72 -7.12 6.58 15.30
CA LEU A 72 -8.16 7.09 16.19
C LEU A 72 -9.40 6.18 16.19
N LEU A 73 -9.83 5.70 15.03
CA LEU A 73 -10.98 4.79 14.94
C LEU A 73 -10.73 3.50 15.71
N VAL A 74 -9.53 2.90 15.60
CA VAL A 74 -9.15 1.70 16.35
C VAL A 74 -9.09 1.98 17.86
N TYR A 75 -8.55 3.14 18.26
CA TYR A 75 -8.51 3.56 19.66
C TYR A 75 -9.92 3.75 20.26
N LEU A 76 -10.82 4.40 19.53
CA LEU A 76 -12.22 4.58 19.92
C LEU A 76 -12.97 3.24 19.97
N ALA A 77 -12.74 2.34 19.01
CA ALA A 77 -13.30 0.99 19.04
C ALA A 77 -12.84 0.19 20.26
N GLY A 78 -11.59 0.41 20.72
CA GLY A 78 -11.08 -0.15 21.97
C GLY A 78 -11.72 0.44 23.23
N LEU A 79 -12.15 1.71 23.20
CA LEU A 79 -12.90 2.36 24.29
C LEU A 79 -14.34 1.84 24.40
N ILE A 80 -14.96 1.46 23.27
CA ILE A 80 -16.34 0.94 23.20
C ILE A 80 -16.36 -0.59 23.43
N PHE A 81 -15.23 -1.21 23.80
CA PHE A 81 -15.06 -2.66 24.03
C PHE A 81 -15.37 -3.55 22.82
N ILE A 82 -15.33 -3.01 21.59
CA ILE A 82 -15.49 -3.78 20.35
C ILE A 82 -14.17 -4.51 20.00
N ILE A 83 -13.03 -3.89 20.33
CA ILE A 83 -11.67 -4.38 20.08
C ILE A 83 -10.88 -4.37 21.39
N TYR A 84 -9.81 -5.17 21.48
CA TYR A 84 -8.88 -5.14 22.62
C TYR A 84 -8.33 -3.73 22.84
N ARG A 85 -8.27 -3.30 24.10
CA ARG A 85 -7.85 -1.95 24.48
C ARG A 85 -6.33 -1.82 24.37
N LEU A 86 -5.88 -1.29 23.23
CA LEU A 86 -4.48 -1.00 22.94
C LEU A 86 -4.13 0.43 23.38
N PRO A 87 -2.87 0.71 23.75
CA PRO A 87 -2.41 2.07 23.99
C PRO A 87 -2.44 2.89 22.69
N LEU A 88 -2.67 4.20 22.80
CA LEU A 88 -2.83 5.11 21.65
C LEU A 88 -1.69 4.99 20.62
N VAL A 89 -0.46 4.82 21.09
CA VAL A 89 0.73 4.67 20.21
C VAL A 89 0.63 3.41 19.35
N GLU A 90 0.15 2.28 19.90
CA GLU A 90 -0.02 1.04 19.13
C GLU A 90 -1.16 1.15 18.12
N CYS A 91 -2.24 1.85 18.46
CA CYS A 91 -3.31 2.17 17.51
C CYS A 91 -2.80 3.05 16.35
N MET A 92 -1.98 4.06 16.65
CA MET A 92 -1.37 4.91 15.62
C MET A 92 -0.36 4.15 14.75
N MET A 93 0.42 3.22 15.33
CA MET A 93 1.29 2.32 14.57
C MET A 93 0.48 1.44 13.62
N PHE A 94 -0.65 0.91 14.07
CA PHE A 94 -1.56 0.15 13.21
C PHE A 94 -2.13 1.01 12.09
N GLY A 95 -2.57 2.23 12.39
CA GLY A 95 -3.05 3.16 11.37
C GLY A 95 -2.00 3.50 10.31
N ALA A 96 -0.74 3.70 10.73
CA ALA A 96 0.38 3.92 9.81
C ALA A 96 0.65 2.72 8.88
N LEU A 97 0.56 1.49 9.40
CA LEU A 97 0.74 0.29 8.56
C LEU A 97 -0.39 0.12 7.54
N VAL A 98 -1.63 0.43 7.93
CA VAL A 98 -2.81 0.26 7.06
C VAL A 98 -2.96 1.40 6.05
N SER A 99 -2.32 2.55 6.27
CA SER A 99 -2.41 3.69 5.35
C SER A 99 -1.69 3.48 4.02
N ALA A 100 -0.76 2.53 3.91
CA ALA A 100 -0.12 2.17 2.65
C ALA A 100 -1.14 1.55 1.69
N THR A 101 -1.29 2.14 0.50
CA THR A 101 -2.24 1.72 -0.53
C THR A 101 -1.52 0.88 -1.60
N ASP A 102 -2.15 -0.23 -2.02
CA ASP A 102 -1.68 -1.03 -3.16
C ASP A 102 -2.48 -0.67 -4.43
N PRO A 103 -1.85 -0.10 -5.47
CA PRO A 103 -2.55 0.36 -6.65
C PRO A 103 -2.65 -0.71 -7.74
N VAL A 104 -2.13 -1.93 -7.54
CA VAL A 104 -2.00 -2.95 -8.58
C VAL A 104 -3.30 -3.18 -9.35
N THR A 105 -4.43 -3.32 -8.65
CA THR A 105 -5.74 -3.55 -9.29
C THR A 105 -6.27 -2.32 -10.03
N VAL A 106 -6.04 -1.12 -9.49
CA VAL A 106 -6.48 0.13 -10.14
C VAL A 106 -5.66 0.39 -11.40
N LEU A 107 -4.36 0.13 -11.34
CA LEU A 107 -3.45 0.26 -12.47
C LEU A 107 -3.81 -0.71 -13.61
N SER A 108 -4.17 -1.97 -13.29
CA SER A 108 -4.58 -2.93 -14.32
C SER A 108 -5.84 -2.49 -15.06
N ILE A 109 -6.82 -1.91 -14.34
CA ILE A 109 -8.05 -1.40 -14.94
C ILE A 109 -7.79 -0.16 -15.79
N PHE A 110 -6.91 0.75 -15.33
CA PHE A 110 -6.56 1.95 -16.09
C PHE A 110 -5.84 1.66 -17.40
N GLN A 111 -5.04 0.60 -17.44
CA GLN A 111 -4.40 0.12 -18.66
C GLN A 111 -5.44 -0.42 -19.66
N GLU A 112 -6.45 -1.15 -19.17
CA GLU A 112 -7.52 -1.71 -19.98
C GLU A 112 -8.46 -0.63 -20.56
N LEU A 113 -8.68 0.46 -19.80
CA LEU A 113 -9.51 1.60 -20.20
C LEU A 113 -8.80 2.60 -21.12
N GLY A 114 -7.49 2.45 -21.38
CA GLY A 114 -6.72 3.39 -22.19
C GLY A 114 -6.54 4.76 -21.51
N THR A 115 -6.34 4.77 -20.19
CA THR A 115 -6.30 5.98 -19.37
C THR A 115 -5.05 6.83 -19.65
N ASP A 116 -5.15 8.15 -19.46
CA ASP A 116 -4.04 9.09 -19.64
C ASP A 116 -2.81 8.66 -18.83
N VAL A 117 -1.66 8.63 -19.50
CA VAL A 117 -0.33 8.34 -18.96
C VAL A 117 -0.05 9.17 -17.70
N ASN A 118 -0.58 10.40 -17.64
CA ASN A 118 -0.46 11.29 -16.50
C ASN A 118 -1.13 10.74 -15.23
N LEU A 119 -2.33 10.18 -15.36
CA LEU A 119 -3.09 9.66 -14.22
C LEU A 119 -2.49 8.35 -13.72
N TYR A 120 -2.02 7.50 -14.64
CA TYR A 120 -1.28 6.29 -14.30
C TYR A 120 -0.02 6.63 -13.49
N ALA A 121 0.78 7.59 -13.96
CA ALA A 121 2.01 8.01 -13.31
C ALA A 121 1.75 8.63 -11.93
N LEU A 122 0.67 9.42 -11.81
CA LEU A 122 0.23 10.02 -10.56
C LEU A 122 -0.10 8.95 -9.50
N VAL A 123 -0.95 7.98 -9.85
CA VAL A 123 -1.41 6.93 -8.92
C VAL A 123 -0.26 6.00 -8.56
N PHE A 124 0.55 5.59 -9.53
CA PHE A 124 1.75 4.79 -9.27
C PHE A 124 2.72 5.51 -8.32
N GLY A 125 2.99 6.79 -8.59
CA GLY A 125 3.89 7.59 -7.75
C GLY A 125 3.34 7.82 -6.35
N GLU A 126 2.03 8.05 -6.21
CA GLU A 126 1.36 8.23 -4.93
C GLU A 126 1.54 6.99 -4.06
N SER A 127 1.27 5.81 -4.59
CA SER A 127 1.30 4.58 -3.80
C SER A 127 2.72 4.15 -3.42
N VAL A 128 3.70 4.36 -4.31
CA VAL A 128 5.13 4.11 -4.00
C VAL A 128 5.62 5.05 -2.89
N LEU A 129 5.26 6.33 -2.96
CA LEU A 129 5.64 7.28 -1.91
C LEU A 129 4.90 7.04 -0.61
N ASN A 130 3.62 6.65 -0.67
CA ASN A 130 2.80 6.32 0.48
C ASN A 130 3.44 5.21 1.32
N ASP A 131 3.95 4.15 0.70
CA ASP A 131 4.61 3.05 1.41
C ASP A 131 5.86 3.54 2.21
N ALA A 132 6.67 4.42 1.60
CA ALA A 132 7.81 5.04 2.27
C ALA A 132 7.40 5.97 3.43
N VAL A 133 6.28 6.69 3.30
CA VAL A 133 5.73 7.55 4.36
C VAL A 133 5.16 6.71 5.50
N ALA A 134 4.40 5.66 5.18
CA ALA A 134 3.79 4.73 6.12
C ALA A 134 4.86 4.05 7.01
N ILE A 135 5.94 3.55 6.42
CA ILE A 135 7.03 2.92 7.18
C ILE A 135 7.78 3.93 8.06
N SER A 136 7.96 5.17 7.59
CA SER A 136 8.58 6.23 8.39
C SER A 136 7.69 6.63 9.58
N LEU A 137 6.37 6.76 9.37
CA LEU A 137 5.41 7.02 10.45
C LEU A 137 5.42 5.89 11.48
N TYR A 138 5.38 4.63 11.04
CA TYR A 138 5.45 3.48 11.92
C TYR A 138 6.71 3.50 12.79
N ARG A 139 7.90 3.72 12.19
CA ARG A 139 9.18 3.79 12.92
C ARG A 139 9.22 4.93 13.92
N THR A 140 8.65 6.08 13.54
CA THR A 140 8.56 7.25 14.41
C THR A 140 7.69 6.94 15.64
N MET A 141 6.50 6.35 15.44
CA MET A 141 5.62 5.94 16.54
C MET A 141 6.24 4.84 17.41
N ALA A 142 6.93 3.87 16.80
CA ALA A 142 7.66 2.83 17.52
C ALA A 142 8.78 3.41 18.42
N SER A 143 9.49 4.44 17.95
CA SER A 143 10.50 5.17 18.72
C SER A 143 9.89 5.97 19.88
N MET A 144 8.66 6.47 19.71
CA MET A 144 7.91 7.13 20.79
C MET A 144 7.51 6.16 21.90
N ARG A 145 7.30 4.88 21.58
CA ARG A 145 7.00 3.83 22.58
C ARG A 145 8.13 3.64 23.59
N THR A 146 9.39 3.81 23.17
CA THR A 146 10.57 3.65 24.03
C THR A 146 11.02 4.96 24.67
N SER A 147 10.59 6.11 24.15
CA SER A 147 10.96 7.43 24.65
C SER A 147 9.91 7.95 25.65
N SER A 148 10.11 7.72 26.95
CA SER A 148 9.20 8.23 27.98
C SER A 148 9.25 9.76 28.07
N SER A 149 8.07 10.36 27.96
CA SER A 149 7.68 11.71 28.44
C SER A 149 8.27 12.93 27.71
N GLY A 150 7.37 13.73 27.10
CA GLY A 150 7.61 15.14 26.82
C GLY A 150 8.27 15.50 25.50
N GLN A 151 8.17 14.66 24.46
CA GLN A 151 8.66 15.08 23.14
C GLN A 151 7.76 16.16 22.55
N ASN A 152 8.36 17.34 22.35
CA ASN A 152 7.77 18.41 21.57
C ASN A 152 7.35 17.86 20.19
N ILE A 153 6.19 18.29 19.69
CA ILE A 153 5.70 17.94 18.34
C ILE A 153 6.78 18.20 17.28
N PHE A 154 7.59 19.24 17.47
CA PHE A 154 8.74 19.55 16.63
C PHE A 154 9.79 18.43 16.56
N LEU A 155 10.12 17.78 17.69
CA LEU A 155 11.04 16.64 17.73
C LEU A 155 10.45 15.41 17.03
N VAL A 156 9.14 15.21 17.14
CA VAL A 156 8.45 14.11 16.43
C VAL A 156 8.52 14.32 14.91
N ILE A 157 8.30 15.56 14.45
CA ILE A 157 8.41 15.92 13.04
C ILE A 157 9.87 15.75 12.55
N LEU A 158 10.86 16.18 13.34
CA LEU A 158 12.27 15.98 13.00
C LEU A 158 12.65 14.50 12.91
N ARG A 159 12.20 13.67 13.85
CA ARG A 159 12.43 12.22 13.80
C ARG A 159 11.74 11.56 12.62
N PHE A 160 10.54 12.00 12.26
CA PHE A 160 9.86 11.54 11.06
C PHE A 160 10.66 11.88 9.80
N LEU A 161 11.16 13.12 9.69
CA LEU A 161 12.01 13.54 8.57
C LEU A 161 13.32 12.74 8.52
N GLU A 162 13.98 12.55 9.66
CA GLU A 162 15.20 11.74 9.76
C GLU A 162 14.96 10.29 9.32
N ASN A 163 13.89 9.66 9.82
CA ASN A 163 13.52 8.30 9.44
C ASN A 163 13.14 8.18 7.96
N PHE A 164 12.46 9.20 7.41
CA PHE A 164 12.05 9.23 6.01
C PHE A 164 13.25 9.42 5.06
N VAL A 165 14.15 10.35 5.38
CA VAL A 165 15.37 10.56 4.59
C VAL A 165 16.33 9.38 4.74
N GLY A 166 16.46 8.84 5.95
CA GLY A 166 17.28 7.66 6.24
C GLY A 166 16.79 6.42 5.49
N SER A 167 15.47 6.18 5.45
CA SER A 167 14.91 5.05 4.69
C SER A 167 15.14 5.21 3.19
N MET A 168 14.90 6.40 2.61
CA MET A 168 15.21 6.69 1.21
C MET A 168 16.69 6.54 0.87
N SER A 169 17.58 7.00 1.75
CA SER A 169 19.03 6.89 1.54
C SER A 169 19.52 5.44 1.62
N SER A 170 19.03 4.66 2.59
CA SER A 170 19.40 3.25 2.74
C SER A 170 18.94 2.37 1.56
N GLY A 171 17.81 2.71 0.92
CA GLY A 171 17.33 2.01 -0.28
C GLY A 171 18.30 2.11 -1.46
N ASN A 172 18.98 3.25 -1.65
CA ASN A 172 20.01 3.40 -2.68
C ASN A 172 21.26 2.56 -2.40
N VAL A 173 21.58 2.28 -1.14
CA VAL A 173 22.78 1.50 -0.76
C VAL A 173 22.58 0.00 -1.03
N ILE A 174 21.34 -0.49 -0.96
CA ILE A 174 21.00 -1.90 -1.21
C ILE A 174 20.88 -2.20 -2.72
N LEU A 175 20.61 -1.18 -3.55
CA LEU A 175 20.52 -1.32 -5.01
C LEU A 175 21.87 -1.21 -5.74
N VAL A 176 22.95 -0.85 -5.03
CA VAL A 176 24.31 -0.69 -5.59
C VAL A 176 25.24 -1.85 -5.20
N HIS A 177 24.70 -2.89 -4.55
CA HIS A 177 25.43 -4.12 -4.20
C HIS A 177 24.64 -5.37 -4.60
#